data_AF-A0A3C1YMR4-F1
#
_entry.id   AF-A0A3C1YMR4-F1
#
_cell.length_a   1.000
_cell.length_b   1.000
_cell.length_c   1.000
_cell.angle_alpha   90.00
_cell.angle_beta   90.00
_cell.angle_gamma   90.00
#
_symmetry.space_group_name_H-M   'P 1'
#
loop_
_entity.id
_entity.type
_entity.pdbx_description
1 polymer ?
#
loop_
_entity_poly.entity_id
_entity_poly.type
_entity_poly.pdbx_seq_one_letter_code
_entity_poly.pdbx_strand_id
1 'polypeptide(L)'
;MLKVLWIPRNGVISLLLLSVCIVLAYNASRIGIDDNPPGIAFAYLSAIALVFVFVHPWRTSKQYRYLIYASGIGFILFAILHNVFEGIASVIGETSIVYGMLNVTGVVCFLIAILVCPSGLLVGTIGAGIMSIREHRSKHRSLAG
;
A
#
# COMPACT_ATOMS: atom_id res chain seq x y z
N MET A 1 -27.70 10.68 10.04
CA MET A 1 -26.42 11.39 10.25
C MET A 1 -25.27 10.73 9.46
N LEU A 2 -25.39 10.57 8.13
CA LEU A 2 -24.44 9.81 7.30
C LEU A 2 -24.14 10.51 5.96
N LYS A 3 -24.21 11.85 5.90
CA LYS A 3 -24.09 12.62 4.65
C LYS A 3 -22.98 13.70 4.65
N VAL A 4 -22.09 13.71 5.65
CA VAL A 4 -21.02 14.72 5.76
C VAL A 4 -19.65 14.03 5.81
N LEU A 5 -19.33 13.20 4.83
CA LEU A 5 -18.01 12.55 4.75
C LEU A 5 -17.41 12.48 3.34
N TRP A 6 -18.10 12.99 2.32
CA TRP A 6 -17.61 12.93 0.94
C TRP A 6 -17.65 14.31 0.29
N ILE A 7 -16.49 14.97 0.28
CA ILE A 7 -16.24 16.14 -0.57
C ILE A 7 -16.08 15.60 -2.01
N PRO A 8 -16.96 15.97 -2.97
CA PRO A 8 -17.09 15.27 -4.26
C PRO A 8 -15.82 15.33 -5.12
N ARG A 9 -14.97 16.36 -4.93
CA ARG A 9 -13.72 16.52 -5.69
C ARG A 9 -12.64 15.51 -5.32
N ASN A 10 -12.63 15.01 -4.08
CA ASN A 10 -11.62 14.05 -3.63
C ASN A 10 -11.99 12.61 -4.04
N GLY A 11 -13.29 12.30 -4.12
CA GLY A 11 -13.75 10.97 -4.51
C GLY A 11 -13.45 10.61 -5.96
N VAL A 12 -13.56 11.58 -6.88
CA VAL A 12 -13.21 11.37 -8.30
C VAL A 12 -11.73 11.06 -8.47
N ILE A 13 -10.85 11.75 -7.75
CA ILE A 13 -9.40 11.49 -7.81
C ILE A 13 -9.08 10.09 -7.25
N SER A 14 -9.68 9.71 -6.13
CA SER A 14 -9.53 8.35 -5.58
C SER A 14 -10.06 7.28 -6.54
N LEU A 15 -11.18 7.53 -7.23
CA LEU A 15 -11.71 6.62 -8.27
C LEU A 15 -10.78 6.51 -9.49
N LEU A 16 -10.21 7.63 -9.95
CA LEU A 16 -9.24 7.63 -11.04
C LEU A 16 -7.97 6.87 -10.65
N LEU A 17 -7.43 7.11 -9.45
CA LEU A 17 -6.27 6.38 -8.94
C LEU A 17 -6.56 4.88 -8.80
N LEU A 18 -7.77 4.52 -8.37
CA LEU A 18 -8.19 3.11 -8.29
C LEU A 18 -8.30 2.49 -9.69
N SER A 19 -8.87 3.20 -10.66
CA SER A 19 -8.92 2.75 -12.06
C SER A 19 -7.52 2.54 -12.63
N VAL A 20 -6.60 3.47 -12.40
CA VAL A 20 -5.19 3.36 -12.81
C VAL A 20 -4.53 2.15 -12.14
N CYS A 21 -4.75 1.94 -10.84
CA CYS A 21 -4.25 0.77 -10.12
C CYS A 21 -4.72 -0.55 -10.76
N ILE A 22 -6.02 -0.67 -11.06
CA ILE A 22 -6.58 -1.87 -11.69
C ILE A 22 -5.96 -2.11 -13.09
N VAL A 23 -5.82 -1.06 -13.89
CA VAL A 23 -5.21 -1.16 -15.22
C VAL A 23 -3.74 -1.58 -15.13
N LEU A 24 -2.97 -1.00 -14.20
CA LEU A 24 -1.55 -1.36 -14.00
C LEU A 24 -1.40 -2.81 -13.53
N ALA A 25 -2.22 -3.25 -12.57
CA ALA A 25 -2.24 -4.63 -12.10
C ALA A 25 -2.57 -5.61 -13.23
N TYR A 26 -3.56 -5.29 -14.07
CA TYR A 26 -3.90 -6.11 -15.22
C TYR A 26 -2.74 -6.25 -16.21
N ASN A 27 -2.04 -5.14 -16.51
CA ASN A 27 -0.87 -5.16 -17.38
C ASN A 27 0.29 -5.97 -16.77
N ALA A 28 0.52 -5.87 -15.46
CA ALA A 28 1.53 -6.68 -14.78
C ALA A 28 1.24 -8.18 -14.93
N SER A 29 -0.02 -8.60 -14.77
CA SER A 29 -0.42 -10.01 -14.96
C SER A 29 -0.25 -10.49 -16.40
N ARG A 30 -0.39 -9.61 -17.39
CA ARG A 30 -0.23 -9.94 -18.82
C ARG A 30 1.22 -10.06 -19.24
N ILE A 31 2.07 -9.20 -18.67
CA ILE A 31 3.50 -9.09 -19.00
C ILE A 31 4.31 -10.16 -18.25
N GLY A 32 3.78 -10.66 -17.13
CA GLY A 32 4.46 -11.62 -16.25
C GLY A 32 5.43 -10.94 -15.30
N ILE A 33 5.54 -11.46 -14.08
CA ILE A 33 6.44 -10.95 -13.03
C ILE A 33 7.76 -11.76 -13.01
N ASP A 34 7.73 -12.96 -13.58
CA ASP A 34 8.82 -13.94 -13.60
C ASP A 34 9.90 -13.51 -14.61
N ASP A 35 10.93 -12.83 -14.12
CA ASP A 35 12.08 -12.28 -14.87
C ASP A 35 11.79 -11.19 -15.90
N ASN A 36 10.67 -10.48 -15.75
CA ASN A 36 10.35 -9.34 -16.61
C ASN A 36 10.40 -8.02 -15.82
N PRO A 37 11.50 -7.23 -15.93
CA PRO A 37 11.63 -5.95 -15.22
C PRO A 37 10.45 -4.98 -15.43
N PRO A 38 9.87 -4.86 -16.63
CA PRO A 38 8.63 -4.10 -16.85
C PRO A 38 7.45 -4.59 -16.01
N GLY A 39 7.25 -5.90 -15.88
CA GLY A 39 6.14 -6.48 -15.11
C GLY A 39 6.26 -6.17 -13.62
N ILE A 40 7.48 -6.28 -13.07
CA ILE A 40 7.79 -5.89 -11.69
C ILE A 40 7.53 -4.39 -11.48
N ALA A 41 7.96 -3.55 -12.43
CA ALA A 41 7.70 -2.10 -12.36
C ALA A 41 6.19 -1.80 -12.34
N PHE A 42 5.38 -2.46 -13.17
CA PHE A 42 3.92 -2.30 -13.17
C PHE A 42 3.28 -2.76 -11.85
N ALA A 43 3.78 -3.84 -11.24
CA ALA A 43 3.31 -4.30 -9.94
C ALA A 43 3.57 -3.27 -8.83
N TYR A 44 4.78 -2.70 -8.77
CA TYR A 44 5.10 -1.64 -7.81
C TYR A 44 4.33 -0.35 -8.08
N LEU A 45 4.19 0.07 -9.34
CA LEU A 45 3.38 1.24 -9.69
C LEU A 45 1.92 1.07 -9.28
N SER A 46 1.36 -0.13 -9.46
CA SER A 46 0.02 -0.46 -8.98
C SER A 46 -0.07 -0.36 -7.46
N ALA A 47 0.90 -0.92 -6.72
CA ALA A 47 0.92 -0.86 -5.26
C ALA A 47 1.05 0.58 -4.74
N ILE A 48 1.89 1.40 -5.37
CA ILE A 48 2.02 2.83 -5.06
C ILE A 48 0.70 3.56 -5.33
N ALA A 49 0.06 3.33 -6.49
CA ALA A 49 -1.23 3.91 -6.83
C ALA A 49 -2.31 3.53 -5.80
N LEU A 50 -2.34 2.26 -5.38
CA LEU A 50 -3.22 1.76 -4.32
C LEU A 50 -3.01 2.51 -3.01
N VAL A 51 -1.76 2.68 -2.56
CA VAL A 51 -1.44 3.45 -1.35
C VAL A 51 -1.90 4.90 -1.48
N PHE A 52 -1.69 5.51 -2.66
CA PHE A 52 -2.13 6.89 -2.92
C PHE A 52 -3.65 7.05 -2.84
N VAL A 53 -4.46 6.04 -3.21
CA VAL A 53 -5.92 6.10 -3.06
C VAL A 53 -6.32 6.42 -1.61
N PHE A 54 -5.64 5.82 -0.63
CA PHE A 54 -5.92 6.01 0.80
C PHE A 54 -5.30 7.28 1.38
N VAL A 55 -4.12 7.65 0.91
CA VAL A 55 -3.29 8.70 1.52
C VAL A 55 -3.53 10.06 0.87
N HIS A 56 -4.06 10.13 -0.36
CA HIS A 56 -4.33 11.37 -1.08
C HIS A 56 -5.13 12.44 -0.28
N PRO A 57 -6.12 12.08 0.55
CA PRO A 57 -6.85 13.08 1.36
C PRO A 57 -6.02 13.68 2.51
N TRP A 58 -4.87 13.12 2.85
CA TRP A 58 -4.11 13.50 4.04
C TRP A 58 -3.36 14.82 3.86
N ARG A 59 -3.48 15.70 4.85
CA ARG A 59 -2.98 17.09 4.79
C ARG A 59 -1.97 17.44 5.89
N THR A 60 -1.67 16.51 6.79
CA THR A 60 -0.80 16.77 7.95
C THR A 60 0.41 15.85 7.98
N SER A 61 1.57 16.34 8.42
CA SER A 61 2.79 15.51 8.52
C SER A 61 2.60 14.30 9.45
N LYS A 62 1.81 14.44 10.53
CA LYS A 62 1.54 13.37 11.50
C LYS A 62 0.87 12.15 10.87
N GLN A 63 -0.09 12.37 9.96
CA GLN A 63 -0.78 11.28 9.26
C GLN A 63 0.21 10.40 8.48
N TYR A 64 1.12 11.02 7.71
CA TYR A 64 2.15 10.29 6.97
C TYR A 64 3.13 9.52 7.87
N ARG A 65 3.42 10.02 9.08
CA ARG A 65 4.22 9.25 10.06
C ARG A 65 3.49 7.99 10.52
N TYR A 66 2.18 8.06 10.75
CA TYR A 66 1.40 6.85 11.06
C TYR A 66 1.47 5.82 9.94
N LEU A 67 1.49 6.25 8.66
CA LEU A 67 1.69 5.31 7.55
C LEU A 67 3.05 4.63 7.61
N ILE A 68 4.12 5.36 7.94
CA ILE A 68 5.46 4.76 8.11
C ILE A 68 5.42 3.67 9.19
N TYR A 69 4.88 4.00 10.37
CA TYR A 69 4.77 3.03 11.47
C TYR A 69 3.88 1.85 11.11
N ALA A 70 2.71 2.10 10.50
CA ALA A 70 1.78 1.06 10.09
C ALA A 70 2.38 0.14 9.02
N SER A 71 3.10 0.69 8.03
CA SER A 71 3.77 -0.10 7.00
C SER A 71 4.94 -0.91 7.56
N GLY A 72 5.72 -0.36 8.50
CA GLY A 72 6.81 -1.08 9.17
C GLY A 72 6.30 -2.23 10.05
N ILE A 73 5.29 -1.97 10.89
CA ILE A 73 4.66 -3.01 11.72
C ILE A 73 3.95 -4.04 10.83
N GLY A 74 3.22 -3.57 9.82
CA GLY A 74 2.54 -4.42 8.85
C GLY A 74 3.50 -5.37 8.14
N PHE A 75 4.67 -4.89 7.74
CA PHE A 75 5.70 -5.72 7.10
C PHE A 75 6.07 -6.92 7.98
N ILE A 76 6.39 -6.66 9.25
CA ILE A 76 6.78 -7.69 10.21
C ILE A 76 5.62 -8.67 10.44
N LEU A 77 4.41 -8.14 10.66
CA LEU A 77 3.23 -8.97 10.92
C LEU A 77 2.89 -9.88 9.73
N PHE A 78 2.84 -9.34 8.51
CA PHE A 78 2.52 -10.12 7.31
C PHE A 78 3.64 -11.10 6.95
N ALA A 79 4.91 -10.75 7.19
CA ALA A 79 6.02 -11.68 7.02
C ALA A 79 5.91 -12.87 7.99
N ILE A 80 5.67 -12.62 9.28
CA ILE A 80 5.43 -13.70 10.25
C ILE A 80 4.23 -14.53 9.84
N LEU A 81 3.12 -13.89 9.47
CA LEU A 81 1.88 -14.57 9.12
C LEU A 81 2.05 -15.48 7.89
N HIS A 82 2.75 -15.01 6.86
CA HIS A 82 3.11 -15.83 5.70
C HIS A 82 3.93 -17.07 6.10
N ASN A 83 4.99 -16.89 6.90
CA ASN A 83 5.83 -18.00 7.37
C ASN A 83 5.04 -19.00 8.24
N VAL A 84 4.11 -18.52 9.06
CA VAL A 84 3.23 -19.38 9.87
C VAL A 84 2.29 -20.19 8.98
N PHE A 85 1.66 -19.56 7.98
CA PHE A 85 0.78 -20.28 7.05
C PHE A 85 1.54 -21.30 6.22
N GLU A 86 2.74 -20.98 5.77
CA GLU A 86 3.58 -21.91 5.03
C GLU A 86 4.06 -23.08 5.90
N GLY A 87 4.46 -22.79 7.14
CA GLY A 87 4.80 -23.82 8.12
C GLY A 87 3.63 -24.79 8.39
N ILE A 88 2.43 -24.26 8.63
CA ILE A 88 1.24 -25.10 8.83
C ILE A 88 0.86 -25.85 7.54
N ALA A 89 0.99 -25.23 6.36
CA ALA A 89 0.71 -25.89 5.09
C ALA A 89 1.66 -27.08 4.86
N SER A 90 2.94 -26.97 5.24
CA SER A 90 3.93 -28.04 5.07
C SER A 90 3.66 -29.32 5.85
N VAL A 91 2.88 -29.24 6.94
CA VAL A 91 2.50 -30.40 7.76
C VAL A 91 1.13 -30.97 7.38
N ILE A 92 0.37 -30.28 6.52
CA ILE A 92 -0.93 -30.70 6.02
C ILE A 92 -0.71 -31.36 4.65
N GLY A 93 -1.33 -32.52 4.44
CA GLY A 93 -1.25 -33.20 3.13
C GLY A 93 -1.80 -32.33 2.00
N GLU A 94 -1.08 -32.28 0.87
CA GLU A 94 -1.36 -31.44 -0.30
C GLU A 94 -2.77 -31.64 -0.90
N THR A 95 -3.38 -32.80 -0.68
CA THR A 95 -4.73 -33.14 -1.16
C THR A 95 -5.85 -32.48 -0.33
N SER A 96 -5.52 -31.81 0.77
CA SER A 96 -6.50 -31.15 1.63
C SER A 96 -6.89 -29.79 1.08
N ILE A 97 -8.19 -29.48 1.09
CA ILE A 97 -8.71 -28.13 0.76
C ILE A 97 -8.05 -27.07 1.65
N VAL A 98 -7.73 -27.43 2.90
CA VAL A 98 -7.06 -26.55 3.88
C VAL A 98 -5.68 -26.13 3.39
N TYR A 99 -4.92 -27.02 2.75
CA TYR A 99 -3.61 -26.70 2.17
C TYR A 99 -3.73 -25.58 1.12
N GLY A 100 -4.69 -25.71 0.19
CA GLY A 100 -4.93 -24.70 -0.83
C GLY A 100 -5.29 -23.33 -0.26
N MET A 101 -6.16 -23.29 0.75
CA MET A 101 -6.55 -22.03 1.42
C MET A 101 -5.37 -21.38 2.15
N LEU A 102 -4.55 -22.17 2.86
CA LEU A 102 -3.37 -21.67 3.57
C LEU A 102 -2.32 -21.14 2.59
N ASN A 103 -2.10 -21.84 1.47
CA ASN A 103 -1.13 -21.43 0.47
C ASN A 103 -1.54 -20.10 -0.18
N VAL A 104 -2.79 -19.98 -0.65
CA VAL A 104 -3.30 -18.73 -1.24
C VAL A 104 -3.22 -17.59 -0.22
N THR A 105 -3.60 -17.83 1.03
CA THR A 105 -3.55 -16.79 2.08
C THR A 105 -2.10 -16.39 2.39
N GLY A 106 -1.18 -17.36 2.43
CA GLY A 106 0.25 -17.14 2.60
C GLY A 106 0.81 -16.26 1.50
N VAL A 107 0.55 -16.59 0.23
CA VAL A 107 0.98 -15.81 -0.93
C VAL A 107 0.41 -14.38 -0.87
N VAL A 108 -0.86 -14.21 -0.52
CA VAL A 108 -1.45 -12.87 -0.37
C VAL A 108 -0.76 -12.07 0.73
N CYS A 109 -0.48 -12.69 1.89
CA CYS A 109 0.25 -12.03 2.99
C CYS A 109 1.65 -11.62 2.55
N PHE A 110 2.36 -12.51 1.86
CA PHE A 110 3.67 -12.24 1.31
C PHE A 110 3.64 -11.07 0.32
N LEU A 111 2.72 -11.08 -0.65
CA LEU A 111 2.56 -10.01 -1.64
C LEU A 111 2.25 -8.66 -0.96
N ILE A 112 1.41 -8.64 0.07
CA ILE A 112 1.16 -7.43 0.85
C ILE A 112 2.45 -6.96 1.52
N ALA A 113 3.20 -7.86 2.14
CA ALA A 113 4.47 -7.54 2.80
C ALA A 113 5.51 -6.99 1.81
N ILE A 114 5.64 -7.52 0.59
CA ILE A 114 6.71 -7.10 -0.33
C ILE A 114 6.31 -5.97 -1.29
N LEU A 115 5.03 -5.82 -1.62
CA LEU A 115 4.55 -4.78 -2.54
C LEU A 115 3.97 -3.59 -1.78
N VAL A 116 3.03 -3.84 -0.85
CA VAL A 116 2.25 -2.76 -0.21
C VAL A 116 3.07 -2.08 0.89
N CYS A 117 3.76 -2.83 1.75
CA CYS A 117 4.53 -2.24 2.85
C CYS A 117 5.69 -1.35 2.38
N PRO A 118 6.55 -1.75 1.41
CA PRO A 118 7.63 -0.89 0.93
C PRO A 118 7.09 0.35 0.20
N SER A 119 6.02 0.18 -0.59
CA SER A 119 5.33 1.31 -1.23
C SER A 119 4.75 2.28 -0.20
N GLY A 120 4.16 1.76 0.88
CA GLY A 120 3.64 2.54 2.00
C GLY A 120 4.72 3.31 2.76
N LEU A 121 5.87 2.68 3.03
CA LEU A 121 7.04 3.34 3.61
C LEU A 121 7.57 4.46 2.70
N LEU A 122 7.66 4.21 1.40
CA LEU A 122 8.15 5.18 0.41
C LEU A 122 7.20 6.39 0.30
N VAL A 123 5.89 6.16 0.16
CA VAL A 123 4.88 7.22 0.14
C VAL A 123 4.83 7.96 1.49
N GLY A 124 4.95 7.24 2.60
CA GLY A 124 4.96 7.79 3.95
C GLY A 124 6.13 8.73 4.20
N THR A 125 7.34 8.32 3.84
CA THR A 125 8.56 9.12 4.01
C THR A 125 8.54 10.39 3.13
N ILE A 126 8.22 10.24 1.84
CA ILE A 126 8.12 11.37 0.91
C ILE A 126 7.03 12.34 1.35
N GLY A 127 5.83 11.85 1.67
CA GLY A 127 4.71 12.67 2.09
C GLY A 127 4.93 13.38 3.44
N ALA A 128 5.57 12.71 4.40
CA ALA A 128 5.94 13.31 5.68
C ALA A 128 6.95 14.46 5.49
N GLY A 129 7.95 14.28 4.62
CA GLY A 129 8.95 15.29 4.28
C GLY A 129 8.33 16.51 3.61
N ILE A 130 7.54 16.31 2.54
CA ILE A 130 6.89 17.40 1.81
C ILE A 130 5.97 18.21 2.74
N MET A 131 5.15 17.54 3.56
CA MET A 131 4.23 18.23 4.47
C MET A 131 4.96 18.94 5.61
N SER A 132 6.03 18.36 6.15
CA SER A 132 6.84 19.02 7.18
C SER A 132 7.45 20.33 6.64
N ILE A 133 8.03 20.32 5.44
CA ILE A 133 8.57 21.54 4.80
C ILE A 133 7.46 22.58 4.60
N ARG A 134 6.26 22.15 4.21
CA ARG A 134 5.11 23.05 4.01
C ARG A 134 4.63 23.68 5.33
N GLU A 135 4.55 22.90 6.40
CA GLU A 135 4.20 23.36 7.75
C GLU A 135 5.22 24.39 8.26
N HIS A 136 6.52 24.13 8.11
CA HIS A 136 7.57 25.07 8.49
C HIS A 136 7.48 26.40 7.73
N ARG A 137 7.23 26.38 6.41
CA ARG A 137 7.07 27.60 5.61
C ARG A 137 5.83 28.41 5.98
N SER A 138 4.74 27.75 6.33
CA SER A 138 3.51 28.43 6.78
C SER A 138 3.74 29.18 8.09
N LYS A 139 4.44 28.55 9.04
CA LYS A 139 4.74 29.15 10.35
C LYS A 139 5.67 30.37 10.21
N HIS A 140 6.65 30.30 9.31
CA HIS A 140 7.59 31.40 9.08
C HIS A 140 6.95 32.64 8.42
N ARG A 141 5.97 32.46 7.52
CA ARG A 141 5.20 33.59 6.95
C ARG A 141 4.31 34.29 7.97
N SER A 142 3.76 33.54 8.92
CA SER A 142 2.89 34.09 9.98
C SER A 142 3.63 34.96 11.00
N LEU A 143 4.96 34.89 11.07
CA LEU A 143 5.79 35.71 11.98
C LEU A 143 6.37 36.95 11.30
N ALA A 144 6.22 37.07 9.98
CA ALA A 144 6.82 38.13 9.17
C ALA A 144 5.79 39.15 8.64
N GLY A 145 4.53 39.03 9.03
CA GLY A 145 3.45 39.99 8.73
C GLY A 145 2.71 40.34 10.00
#